data_AF-A0A6A8LW80-F1
#
_entry.id   AF-A0A6A8LW80-F1
#
_cell.length_a   1.000
_cell.length_b   1.000
_cell.length_c   1.000
_cell.angle_alpha   90.00
_cell.angle_beta   90.00
_cell.angle_gamma   90.00
#
_symmetry.space_group_name_H-M   'P 1'
#
loop_
_entity.id
_entity.type
_entity.pdbx_description
1 polymer ?
#
loop_
_entity_poly.entity_id
_entity_poly.type
_entity_poly.pdbx_seq_one_letter_code
_entity_poly.pdbx_strand_id
1 'polypeptide(L)' 'MSVLEVKDLHVTVEGKEILKGVNLKMSTGEIHAIMGPN' A
#
# COMPACT_ATOMS: atom_id res chain seq x y z
N MET A 1 1.02 4.58 20.79
CA MET A 1 1.88 4.69 19.58
C MET A 1 0.97 4.63 18.38
N SER A 2 0.99 5.64 17.51
CA SER A 2 0.12 5.68 16.34
C SER A 2 0.70 4.81 15.23
N VAL A 3 -0.14 4.05 14.55
CA VAL A 3 0.24 3.17 13.44
C VAL A 3 -0.70 3.52 12.29
N LEU A 4 -0.12 3.81 11.12
CA LEU A 4 -0.89 3.90 9.88
C LEU A 4 -0.98 2.49 9.30
N GLU A 5 -2.20 2.03 9.03
CA GLU A 5 -2.45 0.69 8.51
C GLU A 5 -3.37 0.76 7.30
N VAL A 6 -2.93 0.16 6.19
CA VAL A 6 -3.71 -0.08 4.99
C VAL A 6 -3.95 -1.59 4.92
N LYS A 7 -5.22 -1.99 4.82
CA LYS A 7 -5.62 -3.40 4.72
C LYS A 7 -6.28 -3.65 3.38
N ASP A 8 -5.86 -4.72 2.73
CA ASP A 8 -6.48 -5.29 1.55
C ASP A 8 -6.79 -4.24 0.45
N LEU A 9 -5.79 -3.44 0.10
CA LEU A 9 -5.94 -2.40 -0.92
C LEU A 9 -6.04 -3.02 -2.32
N HIS A 10 -7.19 -2.86 -2.95
CA HIS A 10 -7.42 -3.17 -4.36
C HIS A 10 -7.55 -1.89 -5.16
N VAL A 11 -6.91 -1.84 -6.33
CA VAL A 11 -7.00 -0.68 -7.24
C VAL A 11 -7.12 -1.18 -8.66
N THR A 12 -8.03 -0.55 -9.42
CA THR A 12 -8.32 -0.85 -10.82
C THR A 12 -8.25 0.43 -11.63
N VAL A 13 -7.56 0.38 -12.77
CA VAL A 13 -7.45 1.49 -13.73
C VAL A 13 -7.88 0.96 -15.10
N GLU A 14 -8.80 1.66 -15.77
CA GLU A 14 -9.34 1.26 -17.09
C GLU A 14 -9.86 -0.19 -17.13
N GLY A 15 -10.47 -0.66 -16.03
CA GLY A 15 -10.97 -2.04 -15.91
C GLY A 15 -9.90 -3.10 -15.68
N LYS A 16 -8.61 -2.72 -15.62
CA LYS A 16 -7.50 -3.62 -15.26
C LYS A 16 -7.14 -3.45 -13.79
N GLU A 17 -7.17 -4.53 -13.03
CA GLU A 17 -6.70 -4.56 -11.65
C GLU A 17 -5.17 -4.36 -11.62
N ILE A 18 -4.71 -3.31 -10.93
CA ILE A 18 -3.29 -2.94 -10.81
C ILE A 18 -2.73 -3.23 -9.41
N LEU A 19 -3.55 -3.14 -8.35
CA LEU A 19 -3.19 -3.59 -7.00
C LEU A 19 -4.16 -4.69 -6.58
N LYS A 20 -3.63 -5.83 -6.13
CA LYS A 20 -4.36 -7.06 -5.82
C LYS A 20 -4.30 -7.39 -4.32
N GLY A 21 -4.91 -6.56 -3.48
CA GLY A 21 -4.95 -6.79 -2.03
C GLY A 21 -3.61 -6.50 -1.34
N VAL A 22 -3.18 -5.24 -1.36
CA VAL A 22 -1.94 -4.81 -0.70
C VAL A 22 -2.19 -4.42 0.75
N ASN A 23 -1.38 -4.96 1.66
CA ASN A 23 -1.41 -4.62 3.09
C ASN A 23 -0.14 -3.83 3.45
N LEU A 24 -0.30 -2.66 4.06
CA LEU A 24 0.82 -1.82 4.53
C LEU A 24 0.62 -1.49 6.01
N LYS A 25 1.71 -1.53 6.77
CA LYS A 25 1.72 -1.12 8.17
C LYS A 25 2.94 -0.25 8.41
N MET A 26 2.73 0.94 8.94
CA MET A 26 3.79 1.92 9.17
C MET A 26 3.70 2.41 10.61
N SER A 27 4.78 2.27 11.37
CA SER A 27 4.84 2.80 12.73
C SER A 27 5.23 4.28 12.70
N THR A 28 4.80 5.04 13.71
CA THR A 28 5.23 6.45 13.84
C THR A 28 6.75 6.53 13.96
N GLY A 29 7.38 7.42 13.18
CA GLY A 29 8.82 7.66 13.23
C GLY A 29 9.64 6.85 12.21
N GLU A 30 9.01 5.98 11.42
CA GLU A 30 9.65 5.20 10.37
C GLU A 30 9.47 5.87 9.00
N ILE A 31 10.49 5.78 8.15
CA ILE A 31 10.42 6.17 6.74
C ILE A 31 10.35 4.88 5.91
N HIS A 32 9.28 4.75 5.12
CA HIS A 32 9.12 3.62 4.19
C HIS A 32 9.24 4.11 2.75
N ALA A 33 10.02 3.39 1.95
CA ALA A 33 10.08 3.58 0.51
C ALA A 33 9.25 2.51 -0.19
N ILE A 34 8.42 2.93 -1.14
CA ILE A 34 7.68 2.03 -2.03
C ILE A 34 8.35 2.10 -3.40
N MET A 35 8.74 0.95 -3.93
CA MET A 35 9.44 0.83 -5.22
C MET A 35 8.77 -0.24 -6.06
N GLY A 36 8.87 -0.12 -7.38
CA GLY A 36 8.37 -1.10 -8.33
C GLY A 36 8.95 -0.87 -9.73
N PRO A 37 8.90 -1.89 -10.60
CA PRO A 37 9.18 -1.71 -12.01
C PRO A 37 8.12 -0.79 -12.66
N ASN A 38 8.49 -0.17 -13.78
CA ASN A 38 7.54 0.54 -14.65
C ASN A 38 6.63 -0.43 -15.40
#